data_AF-J0NS12-F1
#
_entry.id   AF-J0NS12-F1
#
_cell.length_a   1.000
_cell.length_b   1.000
_cell.length_c   1.000
_cell.angle_alpha   90.00
_cell.angle_beta   90.00
_cell.angle_gamma   90.00
#
_symmetry.space_group_name_H-M   'P 1'
#
loop_
_entity.id
_entity.type
_entity.pdbx_description
1 polymer ?
#
loop_
_entity_poly.entity_id
_entity_poly.type
_entity_poly.pdbx_seq_one_letter_code
_entity_poly.pdbx_strand_id
1 'polypeptide(L)'
;MVIDHFMNTRGAHLEHGDQLVVTLPEYGAYLPSTSAEVVVRGGSVCRTPDNASGTFRVRDGARLIARGASRVRVHDISSADVYNAAAADLFDTSTAYLYSARGSAHARTGTTVYAWAGQVRAEKGAVVWLMGDDVSLDAAPGAHVADGADSPLLRQEP
;
A
#
# COMPACT_ATOMS: atom_id res chain seq x y z
N MET A 1 21.97 8.30 -17.18
CA MET A 1 20.80 8.72 -17.96
C MET A 1 19.61 8.00 -17.35
N VAL A 2 18.86 8.68 -16.47
CA VAL A 2 17.76 8.10 -15.69
C VAL A 2 16.47 8.39 -16.46
N ILE A 3 15.67 7.35 -16.64
CA ILE A 3 14.57 7.28 -17.61
C ILE A 3 13.42 8.21 -17.21
N ASP A 4 13.04 8.99 -18.22
CA ASP A 4 11.85 9.80 -18.36
C ASP A 4 10.60 8.87 -18.33
N HIS A 5 9.81 8.90 -17.25
CA HIS A 5 8.49 8.25 -17.24
C HIS A 5 7.43 9.29 -16.95
N PHE A 6 6.89 9.90 -18.02
CA PHE A 6 5.61 10.65 -18.11
C PHE A 6 5.13 11.40 -16.85
N MET A 7 6.01 11.92 -15.99
CA MET A 7 5.67 12.91 -14.98
C MET A 7 5.64 14.27 -15.67
N ASN A 8 4.79 14.41 -16.68
CA ASN A 8 4.63 15.70 -17.35
C ASN A 8 3.78 16.60 -16.47
N THR A 9 4.39 17.17 -15.43
CA THR A 9 3.80 18.26 -14.66
C THR A 9 3.77 19.56 -15.48
N ARG A 10 4.34 19.59 -16.70
CA ARG A 10 4.57 20.79 -17.52
C ARG A 10 5.28 21.92 -16.75
N GLY A 11 6.03 21.59 -15.70
CA GLY A 11 6.65 22.58 -14.81
C GLY A 11 5.68 23.28 -13.86
N ALA A 12 4.45 22.76 -13.70
CA ALA A 12 3.51 23.28 -12.71
C ALA A 12 3.98 22.95 -11.29
N HIS A 13 3.89 23.95 -10.41
CA HIS A 13 3.95 23.72 -8.97
C HIS A 13 2.73 22.89 -8.58
N LEU A 14 2.95 21.64 -8.17
CA LEU A 14 1.92 20.76 -7.67
C LEU A 14 1.55 21.17 -6.25
N GLU A 15 0.29 21.49 -6.03
CA GLU A 15 -0.26 21.92 -4.75
C GLU A 15 -1.16 20.85 -4.11
N HIS A 16 -1.58 21.12 -2.89
CA HIS A 16 -2.53 20.26 -2.19
C HIS A 16 -3.90 20.30 -2.91
N GLY A 17 -4.35 19.16 -3.41
CA GLY A 17 -5.58 19.03 -4.20
C GLY A 17 -5.34 18.66 -5.66
N ASP A 18 -4.12 18.86 -6.16
CA ASP A 18 -3.74 18.38 -7.49
C ASP A 18 -3.57 16.86 -7.52
N GLN A 19 -3.65 16.30 -8.73
CA GLN A 19 -3.38 14.89 -8.98
C GLN A 19 -2.27 14.72 -10.02
N LEU A 20 -1.27 13.91 -9.67
CA LEU A 20 -0.26 13.41 -10.60
C LEU A 20 -0.55 11.95 -10.92
N VAL A 21 -0.89 11.65 -12.18
CA VAL A 21 -1.19 10.28 -12.61
C VAL A 21 0.05 9.64 -13.23
N VAL A 22 0.49 8.53 -12.66
CA VAL A 22 1.59 7.68 -13.14
C VAL A 22 1.00 6.38 -13.66
N THR A 23 1.14 6.13 -14.97
CA THR A 23 0.53 4.98 -15.64
C THR A 23 1.60 4.02 -16.16
N LEU A 24 1.43 2.72 -15.92
CA LEU A 24 2.36 1.65 -16.35
C LEU A 24 3.84 1.94 -16.01
N PRO A 25 4.17 2.27 -14.75
CA PRO A 25 5.53 2.54 -14.36
C PRO A 25 6.40 1.28 -14.46
N GLU A 26 7.68 1.49 -14.78
CA GLU A 26 8.70 0.46 -14.70
C GLU A 26 8.88 -0.08 -13.28
N TYR A 27 9.38 -1.31 -13.19
CA TYR A 27 9.72 -1.92 -11.90
C TYR A 27 10.78 -1.10 -11.17
N GLY A 28 10.52 -0.77 -9.91
CA GLY A 28 11.42 -0.02 -9.03
C GLY A 28 11.40 1.49 -9.24
N ALA A 29 10.48 2.03 -10.05
CA ALA A 29 10.38 3.47 -10.26
C ALA A 29 10.14 4.24 -8.94
N TYR A 30 10.91 5.31 -8.73
CA TYR A 30 10.73 6.20 -7.58
C TYR A 30 9.67 7.25 -7.88
N LEU A 31 8.67 7.33 -7.00
CA LEU A 31 7.63 8.36 -7.05
C LEU A 31 8.13 9.67 -6.46
N PRO A 32 7.61 10.83 -6.90
CA PRO A 32 8.03 12.11 -6.37
C PRO A 32 7.49 12.32 -4.96
N SER A 33 8.24 13.05 -4.13
CA SER A 33 7.71 13.61 -2.89
C SER A 33 7.02 14.93 -3.22
N THR A 34 5.69 14.94 -3.15
CA THR A 34 4.86 16.10 -3.50
C THR A 34 3.65 16.21 -2.56
N SER A 35 3.10 17.42 -2.44
CA SER A 35 1.85 17.69 -1.71
C SER A 35 0.60 17.26 -2.49
N ALA A 36 0.72 17.05 -3.81
CA ALA A 36 -0.34 16.49 -4.65
C ALA A 36 -0.60 15.01 -4.34
N GLU A 37 -1.78 14.53 -4.69
CA GLU A 37 -2.07 13.10 -4.67
C GLU A 37 -1.42 12.42 -5.89
N VAL A 38 -0.60 11.41 -5.66
CA VAL A 38 0.00 10.61 -6.74
C VAL A 38 -0.84 9.36 -6.99
N VAL A 39 -1.41 9.24 -8.18
CA VAL A 39 -2.24 8.11 -8.59
C VAL A 39 -1.43 7.18 -9.48
N VAL A 40 -1.13 5.97 -8.99
CA VAL A 40 -0.40 4.93 -9.72
C VAL A 40 -1.41 3.93 -10.31
N ARG A 41 -1.36 3.73 -11.63
CA ARG A 41 -2.32 2.89 -12.38
C ARG A 41 -1.63 1.91 -13.30
N GLY A 42 -1.97 0.63 -13.16
CA GLY A 42 -1.44 -0.44 -14.00
C GLY A 42 0.08 -0.60 -13.85
N GLY A 43 0.60 -1.77 -14.18
CA GLY A 43 2.05 -1.98 -14.27
C GLY A 43 2.69 -2.53 -13.00
N SER A 44 3.94 -2.15 -12.78
CA SER A 44 4.88 -2.87 -11.91
C SER A 44 5.02 -2.24 -10.52
N VAL A 45 6.02 -2.70 -9.76
CA VAL A 45 6.27 -2.25 -8.37
C VAL A 45 6.89 -0.86 -8.35
N CYS A 46 6.19 0.14 -7.81
CA CYS A 46 6.72 1.47 -7.54
C CYS A 46 7.25 1.60 -6.11
N ARG A 47 8.00 2.67 -5.84
CA ARG A 47 8.49 2.97 -4.50
C ARG A 47 8.44 4.45 -4.16
N THR A 48 8.03 4.78 -2.94
CA THR A 48 8.19 6.13 -2.40
C THR A 48 9.62 6.31 -1.82
N PRO A 49 10.16 7.54 -1.82
CA PRO A 49 11.36 7.86 -1.05
C PRO A 49 11.23 7.48 0.43
N ASP A 50 12.36 7.21 1.10
CA ASP A 50 12.35 6.74 2.50
C ASP A 50 11.83 7.81 3.48
N ASN A 51 11.94 9.09 3.13
CA ASN A 51 11.44 10.24 3.89
C ASN A 51 10.13 10.83 3.32
N ALA A 52 9.46 10.11 2.41
CA ALA A 52 8.26 10.62 1.76
C ALA A 52 7.15 10.95 2.77
N SER A 53 6.48 12.07 2.55
CA SER A 53 5.22 12.44 3.19
C SER A 53 4.28 12.92 2.08
N GLY A 54 3.23 12.14 1.81
CA GLY A 54 2.36 12.39 0.68
C GLY A 54 1.21 11.40 0.62
N THR A 55 0.23 11.69 -0.23
CA THR A 55 -0.92 10.81 -0.45
C THR A 55 -0.77 10.10 -1.78
N PHE A 56 -0.98 8.79 -1.77
CA PHE A 56 -0.86 7.92 -2.93
C PHE A 56 -2.13 7.13 -3.11
N ARG A 57 -2.53 6.90 -4.36
CA ARG A 57 -3.62 6.01 -4.71
C ARG A 57 -3.14 4.96 -5.68
N VAL A 58 -3.36 3.69 -5.39
CA VAL A 58 -2.87 2.56 -6.18
C VAL A 58 -4.06 1.83 -6.78
N ARG A 59 -4.08 1.68 -8.10
CA ARG A 59 -5.21 1.14 -8.86
C ARG A 59 -4.77 0.23 -10.00
N ASP A 60 -5.76 -0.46 -10.58
CA ASP A 60 -5.61 -1.21 -11.83
C ASP A 60 -4.48 -2.27 -11.76
N GLY A 61 -4.29 -2.89 -10.59
CA GLY A 61 -3.32 -3.98 -10.37
C GLY A 61 -1.89 -3.52 -10.08
N ALA A 62 -1.65 -2.23 -9.87
CA ALA A 62 -0.33 -1.73 -9.50
C ALA A 62 0.08 -2.16 -8.07
N ARG A 63 1.38 -2.10 -7.79
CA ARG A 63 1.95 -2.34 -6.45
C ARG A 63 2.84 -1.19 -6.01
N LEU A 64 2.69 -0.73 -4.76
CA LEU A 64 3.49 0.36 -4.20
C LEU A 64 4.23 -0.06 -2.93
N ILE A 65 5.55 0.09 -2.95
CA ILE A 65 6.40 0.08 -1.74
C ILE A 65 6.32 1.46 -1.08
N ALA A 66 5.49 1.56 -0.05
CA ALA A 66 5.21 2.76 0.71
C ALA A 66 6.15 2.89 1.91
N ARG A 67 6.82 4.05 2.00
CA ARG A 67 7.82 4.38 3.02
C ARG A 67 7.59 5.77 3.60
N GLY A 68 8.42 6.15 4.58
CA GLY A 68 8.29 7.41 5.28
C GLY A 68 6.99 7.49 6.07
N ALA A 69 6.26 8.59 5.91
CA ALA A 69 4.93 8.82 6.46
C ALA A 69 3.84 8.84 5.36
N SER A 70 4.06 8.10 4.27
CA SER A 70 3.14 8.02 3.13
C SER A 70 1.77 7.48 3.53
N ARG A 71 0.71 8.06 2.97
CA ARG A 71 -0.67 7.57 3.13
C ARG A 71 -1.16 7.01 1.81
N VAL A 72 -1.49 5.73 1.79
CA VAL A 72 -1.80 5.01 0.56
C VAL A 72 -3.25 4.53 0.58
N ARG A 73 -4.00 4.80 -0.48
CA ARG A 73 -5.30 4.19 -0.73
C ARG A 73 -5.16 3.13 -1.81
N VAL A 74 -5.47 1.89 -1.49
CA VAL A 74 -5.28 0.76 -2.41
C VAL A 74 -6.64 0.25 -2.86
N HIS A 75 -6.85 0.13 -4.16
CA HIS A 75 -8.12 -0.24 -4.76
C HIS A 75 -7.99 -1.46 -5.67
N ASP A 76 -9.13 -2.02 -6.06
CA ASP A 76 -9.20 -3.10 -7.04
C ASP A 76 -8.36 -4.32 -6.59
N ILE A 77 -7.60 -4.94 -7.49
CA ILE A 77 -6.67 -6.05 -7.18
C ILE A 77 -5.25 -5.56 -6.83
N SER A 78 -5.10 -4.28 -6.48
CA SER A 78 -3.80 -3.64 -6.28
C SER A 78 -3.22 -3.94 -4.91
N SER A 79 -1.94 -3.62 -4.71
CA SER A 79 -1.26 -3.89 -3.43
C SER A 79 -0.33 -2.79 -2.94
N ALA A 80 -0.06 -2.80 -1.63
CA ALA A 80 0.95 -1.94 -1.01
C ALA A 80 1.82 -2.69 0.01
N ASP A 81 3.13 -2.44 -0.04
CA ASP A 81 4.09 -2.87 0.96
C ASP A 81 4.35 -1.69 1.91
N VAL A 82 4.02 -1.85 3.18
CA VAL A 82 4.00 -0.77 4.16
C VAL A 82 5.21 -0.88 5.07
N TYR A 83 6.10 0.10 4.98
CA TYR A 83 7.31 0.25 5.80
C TYR A 83 7.30 1.58 6.58
N ASN A 84 8.20 1.71 7.56
CA ASN A 84 8.36 2.91 8.38
C ASN A 84 7.04 3.31 9.05
N ALA A 85 6.62 4.58 8.92
CA ALA A 85 5.37 5.11 9.44
C ALA A 85 4.29 5.25 8.34
N ALA A 86 4.45 4.53 7.23
CA ALA A 86 3.47 4.56 6.15
C ALA A 86 2.17 3.89 6.60
N ALA A 87 1.07 4.28 5.95
CA ALA A 87 -0.23 3.71 6.23
C ALA A 87 -0.98 3.37 4.95
N ALA A 88 -1.70 2.25 4.96
CA ALA A 88 -2.58 1.83 3.87
C ALA A 88 -4.05 1.82 4.31
N ASP A 89 -4.95 2.40 3.52
CA ASP A 89 -6.41 2.19 3.61
C ASP A 89 -6.81 1.36 2.38
N LEU A 90 -7.34 0.17 2.63
CA LEU A 90 -7.62 -0.83 1.61
C LEU A 90 -9.09 -0.82 1.22
N PHE A 91 -9.35 -0.96 -0.06
CA PHE A 91 -10.69 -1.02 -0.64
C PHE A 91 -10.81 -2.22 -1.58
N ASP A 92 -12.04 -2.64 -1.86
CA ASP A 92 -12.35 -3.69 -2.83
C ASP A 92 -11.64 -5.02 -2.49
N THR A 93 -10.90 -5.60 -3.43
CA THR A 93 -10.14 -6.85 -3.29
C THR A 93 -8.64 -6.61 -3.05
N SER A 94 -8.28 -5.43 -2.57
CA SER A 94 -6.87 -5.03 -2.47
C SER A 94 -6.13 -5.70 -1.32
N THR A 95 -4.80 -5.64 -1.38
CA THR A 95 -3.91 -6.32 -0.42
C THR A 95 -2.87 -5.37 0.17
N ALA A 96 -2.61 -5.46 1.49
CA ALA A 96 -1.41 -4.87 2.09
C ALA A 96 -0.46 -5.93 2.64
N TYR A 97 0.84 -5.64 2.56
CA TYR A 97 1.91 -6.34 3.25
C TYR A 97 2.52 -5.39 4.27
N LEU A 98 2.29 -5.64 5.55
CA LEU A 98 2.67 -4.73 6.64
C LEU A 98 3.92 -5.26 7.35
N TYR A 99 5.03 -4.53 7.20
CA TYR A 99 6.37 -4.99 7.62
C TYR A 99 6.98 -4.21 8.78
N SER A 100 6.33 -3.16 9.28
CA SER A 100 6.95 -2.24 10.24
C SER A 100 6.06 -1.96 11.43
N ALA A 101 6.65 -2.00 12.63
CA ALA A 101 6.00 -1.70 13.90
C ALA A 101 5.33 -0.31 13.94
N ARG A 102 5.82 0.65 13.15
CA ARG A 102 5.24 2.00 13.04
C ARG A 102 4.24 2.14 11.90
N GLY A 103 4.12 1.12 11.06
CA GLY A 103 3.20 1.10 9.93
C GLY A 103 1.79 0.81 10.39
N SER A 104 0.82 1.18 9.56
CA SER A 104 -0.58 0.84 9.81
C SER A 104 -1.34 0.41 8.55
N ALA A 105 -2.31 -0.48 8.71
CA ALA A 105 -3.24 -0.87 7.67
C ALA A 105 -4.68 -0.80 8.19
N HIS A 106 -5.56 -0.20 7.39
CA HIS A 106 -7.00 -0.25 7.58
C HIS A 106 -7.60 -1.14 6.51
N ALA A 107 -8.07 -2.32 6.91
CA ALA A 107 -8.60 -3.36 6.05
C ALA A 107 -10.13 -3.29 6.05
N ARG A 108 -10.71 -2.89 4.91
CA ARG A 108 -12.17 -2.87 4.72
C ARG A 108 -12.69 -4.23 4.25
N THR A 109 -14.01 -4.37 4.21
CA THR A 109 -14.67 -5.58 3.68
C THR A 109 -14.10 -6.00 2.32
N GLY A 110 -13.73 -7.28 2.18
CA GLY A 110 -13.20 -7.85 0.93
C GLY A 110 -11.68 -7.74 0.75
N THR A 111 -11.00 -7.00 1.64
CA THR A 111 -9.55 -6.76 1.54
C THR A 111 -8.73 -7.74 2.36
N THR A 112 -7.45 -7.87 2.04
CA THR A 112 -6.52 -8.77 2.74
C THR A 112 -5.31 -8.02 3.28
N VAL A 113 -4.91 -8.31 4.52
CA VAL A 113 -3.64 -7.85 5.10
C VAL A 113 -2.79 -9.04 5.50
N TYR A 114 -1.52 -9.04 5.09
CA TYR A 114 -0.48 -9.91 5.63
C TYR A 114 0.40 -9.07 6.54
N ALA A 115 0.33 -9.28 7.86
CA ALA A 115 0.99 -8.43 8.84
C ALA A 115 2.11 -9.17 9.58
N TRP A 116 3.35 -8.69 9.44
CA TRP A 116 4.50 -9.14 10.24
C TRP A 116 4.72 -8.27 11.48
N ALA A 117 4.39 -6.98 11.40
CA ALA A 117 4.49 -6.04 12.51
C ALA A 117 3.53 -4.86 12.30
N GLY A 118 3.25 -4.07 13.33
CA GLY A 118 2.51 -2.80 13.21
C GLY A 118 1.03 -2.88 13.57
N GLN A 119 0.26 -1.87 13.17
CA GLN A 119 -1.15 -1.73 13.57
C GLN A 119 -2.09 -2.12 12.43
N VAL A 120 -3.03 -3.02 12.70
CA VAL A 120 -4.08 -3.39 11.75
C VAL A 120 -5.44 -3.09 12.37
N ARG A 121 -6.25 -2.31 11.66
CA ARG A 121 -7.68 -2.19 11.92
C ARG A 121 -8.44 -2.94 10.84
N ALA A 122 -9.27 -3.91 11.21
CA ALA A 122 -9.98 -4.76 10.28
C ALA A 122 -11.50 -4.63 10.46
N GLU A 123 -12.19 -4.27 9.38
CA GLU A 123 -13.65 -4.24 9.33
C GLU A 123 -14.23 -5.64 9.09
N LYS A 124 -15.56 -5.78 9.26
CA LYS A 124 -16.28 -7.02 8.97
C LYS A 124 -16.00 -7.48 7.54
N GLY A 125 -15.66 -8.75 7.36
CA GLY A 125 -15.36 -9.35 6.06
C GLY A 125 -13.99 -9.00 5.49
N ALA A 126 -13.14 -8.28 6.23
CA ALA A 126 -11.71 -8.20 5.93
C ALA A 126 -11.00 -9.50 6.35
N VAL A 127 -9.87 -9.78 5.71
CA VAL A 127 -9.01 -10.94 6.00
C VAL A 127 -7.68 -10.42 6.52
N VAL A 128 -7.23 -10.91 7.67
CA VAL A 128 -5.92 -10.60 8.25
C VAL A 128 -5.17 -11.89 8.55
N TRP A 129 -3.99 -12.02 7.97
CA TRP A 129 -3.02 -13.07 8.28
C TRP A 129 -1.95 -12.51 9.19
N LEU A 130 -1.83 -13.09 10.39
CA LEU A 130 -0.81 -12.74 11.38
C LEU A 130 0.47 -13.50 11.06
N MET A 131 1.38 -12.82 10.35
CA MET A 131 2.64 -13.40 9.85
C MET A 131 3.80 -13.28 10.83
N GLY A 132 3.65 -12.46 11.88
CA GLY A 132 4.67 -12.24 12.90
C GLY A 132 4.05 -11.74 14.20
N ASP A 133 4.86 -11.67 15.25
CA ASP A 133 4.38 -11.52 16.62
C ASP A 133 4.15 -10.06 17.06
N ASP A 134 4.66 -9.08 16.30
CA ASP A 134 4.63 -7.65 16.66
C ASP A 134 3.43 -6.92 16.03
N VAL A 135 2.27 -7.57 15.98
CA VAL A 135 1.06 -7.03 15.36
C VAL A 135 0.04 -6.63 16.43
N SER A 136 -0.34 -5.36 16.43
CA SER A 136 -1.49 -4.87 17.19
C SER A 136 -2.73 -4.87 16.30
N LEU A 137 -3.74 -5.63 16.68
CA LEU A 137 -4.94 -5.86 15.87
C LEU A 137 -6.21 -5.34 16.57
N ASP A 138 -6.95 -4.49 15.88
CA ASP A 138 -8.33 -4.07 16.20
C ASP A 138 -9.28 -4.64 15.12
N ALA A 139 -9.92 -5.77 15.42
CA ALA A 139 -10.76 -6.50 14.47
C ALA A 139 -12.24 -6.43 14.86
N ALA A 140 -13.07 -5.92 13.95
CA ALA A 140 -14.51 -5.92 14.10
C ALA A 140 -15.08 -7.36 14.08
N PRO A 141 -16.21 -7.63 14.77
CA PRO A 141 -16.90 -8.90 14.65
C PRO A 141 -17.18 -9.28 13.19
N GLY A 142 -16.72 -10.47 12.79
CA GLY A 142 -16.86 -10.99 11.42
C GLY A 142 -15.72 -10.60 10.48
N ALA A 143 -14.65 -9.96 10.96
CA ALA A 143 -13.35 -10.03 10.30
C ALA A 143 -12.78 -11.45 10.42
N HIS A 144 -12.12 -11.93 9.37
CA HIS A 144 -11.39 -13.20 9.42
C HIS A 144 -9.95 -12.93 9.83
N VAL A 145 -9.51 -13.55 10.92
CA VAL A 145 -8.16 -13.44 11.46
C VAL A 145 -7.61 -14.84 11.61
N ALA A 146 -6.45 -15.09 11.03
CA ALA A 146 -5.83 -16.41 11.03
C ALA A 146 -4.29 -16.34 11.10
N ASP A 147 -3.68 -17.46 11.47
CA ASP A 147 -2.24 -17.62 11.58
C ASP A 147 -1.59 -17.57 10.18
N GLY A 148 -0.46 -16.89 10.07
CA GLY A 148 0.33 -16.79 8.86
C GLY A 148 0.79 -18.16 8.32
N ALA A 149 1.00 -19.16 9.17
CA ALA A 149 1.31 -20.53 8.76
C ALA A 149 0.22 -21.15 7.89
N ASP A 150 -1.04 -20.77 8.11
CA ASP A 150 -2.19 -21.19 7.31
C ASP A 150 -2.43 -20.26 6.12
N SER A 151 -1.63 -19.20 5.96
CA SER A 151 -1.85 -18.25 4.88
C SER A 151 -1.66 -18.88 3.51
N PRO A 152 -2.45 -18.46 2.49
CA PRO A 152 -2.22 -18.91 1.12
C PRO A 152 -0.85 -18.44 0.59
N LEU A 153 -0.25 -17.41 1.18
CA LEU A 153 1.05 -16.88 0.78
C LEU A 153 2.21 -17.85 1.11
N LEU A 154 2.17 -18.50 2.28
CA LEU A 154 3.18 -19.49 2.67
C LEU A 154 2.88 -20.90 2.16
N ARG A 155 1.61 -21.20 1.85
CA ARG A 155 1.23 -22.46 1.21
C ARG A 155 1.63 -22.57 -0.27
N GLN A 156 2.24 -21.53 -0.84
CA GLN A 156 2.73 -21.52 -2.23
C GLN A 156 4.21 -21.93 -2.38
N GLU A 157 4.84 -22.55 -1.38
CA GLU A 157 6.13 -23.22 -1.62
C GLU A 157 5.96 -24.47 -2.52
N PRO A 158 6.90 -24.73 -3.44
CA PRO A 158 6.74 -25.64 -4.60
C PRO A 158 6.56 -27.12 -4.27
#